data_AF-A0A7Y0EX15-F1
#
_entry.id   AF-A0A7Y0EX15-F1
#
_cell.length_a   1.000
_cell.length_b   1.000
_cell.length_c   1.000
_cell.angle_alpha   90.00
_cell.angle_beta   90.00
_cell.angle_gamma   90.00
#
_symmetry.space_group_name_H-M   'P 1'
#
loop_
_entity.id
_entity.type
_entity.pdbx_description
1 polymer ?
#
loop_
_entity_poly.entity_id
_entity_poly.type
_entity_poly.pdbx_seq_one_letter_code
_entity_poly.pdbx_strand_id
1 'polypeptide(L)'
;MIILGVDPGLTRCGVGVIEAGEHRRLSFIHVDVVRSSPDISQDLRLLAIYNGLAEKMDRFAPDSVSIERVFAQSNRNTVLGTAQAAGLAMLAAAQRNIPVALHTPTEAKLAITGNGQAQKIQVERMVTRILNLTKMPTPADAADALALAICHALRPAGALQGGEREQHLTPAQRQWAEAAQHMTRRRINHDRGM
;
A
#
# COMPACT_ATOMS: atom_id res chain seq x y z
N MET A 1 -6.82 9.24 7.72
CA MET A 1 -5.56 8.96 7.01
C MET A 1 -5.88 7.97 5.90
N ILE A 2 -5.62 8.34 4.65
CA ILE A 2 -5.81 7.48 3.48
C ILE A 2 -4.55 6.66 3.26
N ILE A 3 -4.69 5.35 3.17
CA ILE A 3 -3.58 4.42 2.97
C ILE A 3 -3.84 3.64 1.69
N LEU A 4 -2.84 3.59 0.81
CA LEU A 4 -2.85 2.78 -0.40
C LEU A 4 -1.93 1.57 -0.22
N GLY A 5 -2.49 0.37 -0.17
CA GLY A 5 -1.76 -0.89 -0.18
C GLY A 5 -1.48 -1.35 -1.61
N VAL A 6 -0.27 -1.87 -1.85
CA VAL A 6 0.20 -2.40 -3.13
C VAL A 6 0.72 -3.82 -2.92
N ASP A 7 0.07 -4.77 -3.57
CA ASP A 7 0.57 -6.15 -3.74
C ASP A 7 1.22 -6.25 -5.13
N PRO A 8 2.57 -6.15 -5.22
CA PRO A 8 3.26 -5.94 -6.47
C PRO A 8 3.35 -7.20 -7.32
N GLY A 9 3.00 -7.08 -8.60
CA GLY A 9 3.23 -8.15 -9.56
C GLY A 9 3.21 -7.62 -10.99
N LEU A 10 4.09 -8.17 -11.84
CA LEU A 10 4.24 -7.66 -13.20
C LEU A 10 2.99 -7.92 -14.05
N THR A 11 2.33 -9.07 -13.91
CA THR A 11 1.08 -9.40 -14.64
C THR A 11 -0.15 -8.83 -13.94
N ARG A 12 -0.16 -8.87 -12.60
CA ARG A 12 -1.26 -8.44 -11.74
C ARG A 12 -0.66 -7.72 -10.55
N CYS A 13 -0.99 -6.45 -10.39
CA CYS A 13 -0.57 -5.64 -9.26
C CYS A 13 -1.84 -5.21 -8.51
N GLY A 14 -2.05 -5.76 -7.32
CA GLY A 14 -3.18 -5.43 -6.47
C GLY A 14 -3.04 -4.03 -5.89
N VAL A 15 -4.13 -3.26 -5.88
CA VAL A 15 -4.20 -1.93 -5.26
C VAL A 15 -5.43 -1.87 -4.35
N GLY A 16 -5.23 -1.57 -3.08
CA GLY A 16 -6.30 -1.42 -2.08
C GLY A 16 -6.20 -0.08 -1.38
N VAL A 17 -7.31 0.63 -1.23
CA VAL A 17 -7.35 1.94 -0.56
C VAL A 17 -8.32 1.86 0.61
N ILE A 18 -7.84 2.27 1.77
CA ILE A 18 -8.63 2.36 3.00
C ILE A 18 -8.46 3.72 3.66
N GLU A 19 -9.44 4.10 4.47
CA GLU A 19 -9.32 5.19 5.42
C GLU A 19 -9.13 4.64 6.83
N ALA A 20 -8.09 5.10 7.51
CA ALA A 20 -7.94 4.99 8.95
C ALA A 20 -8.46 6.27 9.60
N GLY A 21 -9.64 6.19 10.21
CA GLY A 21 -10.28 7.27 10.94
C GLY A 21 -9.89 7.31 12.42
N GLU A 22 -10.62 8.08 13.21
CA GLU A 22 -10.44 8.14 14.65
C GLU A 22 -10.66 6.77 15.31
N HIS A 23 -10.07 6.57 16.49
CA HIS A 23 -10.21 5.33 17.27
C HIS A 23 -9.80 4.07 16.48
N ARG A 24 -8.92 4.22 15.48
CA ARG A 24 -8.48 3.16 14.55
C ARG A 24 -9.61 2.49 13.76
N ARG A 25 -10.74 3.19 13.56
CA ARG A 25 -11.79 2.67 12.68
C ARG A 25 -11.28 2.63 11.24
N LEU A 26 -11.32 1.45 10.62
CA LEU A 26 -10.92 1.26 9.24
C LEU A 26 -12.16 1.26 8.34
N SER A 27 -12.06 1.89 7.17
CA SER A 27 -13.15 1.96 6.20
C SER A 27 -12.61 1.71 4.80
N PHE A 28 -13.35 0.92 4.03
CA PHE A 28 -13.03 0.64 2.63
C PHE A 28 -13.27 1.87 1.75
N ILE A 29 -12.34 2.17 0.86
CA ILE A 29 -12.52 3.20 -0.18
C ILE A 29 -12.57 2.55 -1.56
N HIS A 30 -11.56 1.76 -1.89
CA HIS A 30 -11.41 1.25 -3.25
C HIS A 30 -10.55 -0.01 -3.29
N VAL A 31 -10.75 -0.82 -4.32
CA VAL A 31 -9.81 -1.89 -4.68
C VAL A 31 -9.81 -2.08 -6.19
N ASP A 32 -8.64 -2.37 -6.74
CA ASP A 32 -8.42 -2.60 -8.16
C ASP A 32 -7.22 -3.54 -8.37
N VAL A 33 -7.07 -4.05 -9.59
CA VAL A 33 -5.87 -4.78 -10.01
C VAL A 33 -5.38 -4.19 -11.32
N VAL A 34 -4.21 -3.55 -11.28
CA VAL A 34 -3.52 -3.09 -12.48
C VAL A 34 -2.94 -4.31 -13.19
N ARG A 35 -3.20 -4.43 -14.50
CA ARG A 35 -2.84 -5.60 -15.29
C ARG A 35 -1.93 -5.22 -16.45
N SER A 36 -0.99 -6.10 -16.76
CA SER A 36 -0.25 -6.07 -18.02
C SER A 36 -0.39 -7.40 -18.75
N SER A 37 -0.41 -7.36 -20.09
CA SER A 37 -0.43 -8.59 -20.89
C SER A 37 0.97 -9.24 -20.87
N PRO A 38 1.09 -10.57 -20.74
CA PRO A 38 2.36 -11.26 -20.94
C PRO A 38 2.82 -11.26 -22.41
N ASP A 39 1.94 -10.92 -23.36
CA ASP A 39 2.21 -10.97 -24.80
C ASP A 39 2.94 -9.72 -25.33
N ILE A 40 3.10 -8.69 -24.48
CA ILE A 40 3.84 -7.46 -24.83
C ILE A 40 5.20 -7.44 -24.13
N SER A 41 6.14 -6.65 -24.68
CA SER A 41 7.50 -6.56 -24.17
C SER A 41 7.56 -6.05 -22.72
N GLN A 42 8.57 -6.48 -21.97
CA GLN A 42 8.67 -6.23 -20.53
C GLN A 42 8.67 -4.74 -20.16
N ASP A 43 9.31 -3.90 -20.96
CA ASP A 43 9.31 -2.45 -20.82
C ASP A 43 7.89 -1.85 -20.91
N LEU A 44 7.07 -2.29 -21.88
CA LEU A 44 5.67 -1.87 -21.99
C LEU A 44 4.80 -2.39 -20.84
N ARG A 45 5.11 -3.58 -20.32
CA ARG A 45 4.44 -4.12 -19.13
C ARG A 45 4.75 -3.28 -17.89
N LEU A 46 6.01 -2.91 -17.70
CA LEU A 46 6.44 -2.02 -16.62
C LEU A 46 5.78 -0.64 -16.74
N LEU A 47 5.69 -0.09 -17.95
CA LEU A 47 4.98 1.18 -18.20
C LEU A 47 3.49 1.08 -17.82
N ALA A 48 2.81 -0.01 -18.18
CA ALA A 48 1.41 -0.22 -17.82
C ALA A 48 1.20 -0.28 -16.30
N ILE A 49 2.07 -1.01 -15.58
CA ILE A 49 2.03 -1.06 -14.12
C ILE A 49 2.27 0.33 -13.51
N TYR A 50 3.30 1.04 -13.96
CA TYR A 50 3.61 2.39 -13.47
C TYR A 50 2.43 3.37 -13.69
N ASN A 51 1.87 3.40 -14.91
CA ASN A 51 0.77 4.30 -15.24
C ASN A 51 -0.47 4.01 -14.38
N GLY A 52 -0.82 2.74 -14.19
CA GLY A 52 -1.94 2.37 -13.33
C GLY A 52 -1.72 2.75 -11.87
N LEU A 53 -0.52 2.54 -11.32
CA LEU A 53 -0.17 2.96 -9.97
C LEU A 53 -0.21 4.49 -9.81
N ALA A 54 0.37 5.22 -10.77
CA ALA A 54 0.36 6.67 -10.83
C ALA A 54 -1.07 7.22 -10.83
N GLU A 55 -1.94 6.67 -11.69
CA GLU A 55 -3.36 7.04 -11.76
C GLU A 55 -4.05 6.87 -10.40
N LYS A 56 -3.83 5.76 -9.70
CA LYS A 56 -4.46 5.54 -8.38
C LYS A 56 -3.91 6.50 -7.33
N MET A 57 -2.60 6.75 -7.33
CA MET A 57 -2.00 7.71 -6.39
C MET A 57 -2.48 9.14 -6.64
N ASP A 58 -2.65 9.55 -7.91
CA ASP A 58 -3.20 10.86 -8.28
C ASP A 58 -4.67 10.99 -7.90
N ARG A 59 -5.46 9.94 -8.16
CA ARG A 59 -6.89 9.91 -7.87
C ARG A 59 -7.20 9.97 -6.37
N PHE A 60 -6.47 9.19 -5.56
CA PHE A 60 -6.79 9.03 -4.14
C PHE A 60 -5.94 9.89 -3.21
N ALA A 61 -4.82 10.44 -3.70
CA ALA A 61 -3.87 11.26 -2.93
C ALA A 61 -3.58 10.68 -1.53
N PRO A 62 -3.07 9.43 -1.43
CA PRO A 62 -2.93 8.77 -0.14
C PRO A 62 -1.89 9.47 0.74
N ASP A 63 -2.13 9.46 2.06
CA ASP A 63 -1.16 9.93 3.05
C ASP A 63 0.06 9.00 3.12
N SER A 64 -0.10 7.70 2.83
CA SER A 64 1.00 6.73 2.80
C SER A 64 0.73 5.57 1.84
N VAL A 65 1.80 4.95 1.37
CA VAL A 65 1.76 3.73 0.53
C VAL A 65 2.38 2.57 1.29
N SER A 66 1.64 1.47 1.43
CA SER A 66 2.08 0.22 2.04
C SER A 66 2.36 -0.79 0.93
N ILE A 67 3.57 -1.34 0.85
CA ILE A 67 3.97 -2.26 -0.22
C ILE A 67 4.43 -3.58 0.38
N GLU A 68 4.07 -4.70 -0.24
CA GLU A 68 4.64 -6.00 0.13
C GLU A 68 6.16 -6.01 -0.13
N ARG A 69 6.92 -6.46 0.86
CA ARG A 69 8.35 -6.68 0.75
C ARG A 69 8.61 -7.94 -0.08
N VAL A 70 9.36 -7.79 -1.17
CA VAL A 70 9.74 -8.92 -2.02
C VAL A 70 10.88 -9.72 -1.37
N PHE A 71 10.70 -11.04 -1.25
CA PHE A 71 11.72 -11.95 -0.74
C PHE A 71 12.24 -12.89 -1.83
N ALA A 72 13.57 -13.01 -1.95
CA ALA A 72 14.21 -13.82 -2.98
C ALA A 72 13.99 -15.35 -2.85
N GLN A 73 13.48 -15.82 -1.70
CA GLN A 73 13.31 -17.26 -1.44
C GLN A 73 12.05 -17.85 -2.09
N SER A 74 11.13 -17.03 -2.59
CA SER A 74 9.81 -17.46 -3.09
C SER A 74 9.75 -17.40 -4.61
N ASN A 75 9.84 -18.54 -5.32
CA ASN A 75 9.74 -18.65 -6.80
C ASN A 75 10.72 -17.77 -7.61
N ARG A 76 11.93 -18.31 -7.84
CA ARG A 76 13.02 -17.65 -8.59
C ARG A 76 12.59 -17.05 -9.95
N ASN A 77 11.62 -17.66 -10.62
CA ASN A 77 11.18 -17.24 -11.97
C ASN A 77 10.33 -15.96 -11.98
N THR A 78 9.66 -15.59 -10.88
CA THR A 78 8.74 -14.43 -10.85
C THR A 78 9.23 -13.30 -9.95
N VAL A 79 10.16 -13.58 -9.04
CA VAL A 79 10.72 -12.60 -8.08
C VAL A 79 11.21 -11.33 -8.77
N LEU A 80 11.90 -11.45 -9.91
CA LEU A 80 12.45 -10.28 -10.60
C LEU A 80 11.35 -9.33 -11.07
N GLY A 81 10.27 -9.86 -11.66
CA GLY A 81 9.14 -9.05 -12.13
C GLY A 81 8.38 -8.40 -10.96
N THR A 82 8.19 -9.13 -9.87
CA THR A 82 7.60 -8.60 -8.62
C THR A 82 8.47 -7.48 -8.04
N ALA A 83 9.79 -7.67 -7.97
CA ALA A 83 10.73 -6.66 -7.46
C ALA A 83 10.73 -5.39 -8.33
N GLN A 84 10.68 -5.54 -9.65
CA GLN A 84 10.54 -4.40 -10.56
C GLN A 84 9.23 -3.65 -10.33
N ALA A 85 8.10 -4.35 -10.22
CA ALA A 85 6.80 -3.74 -9.92
C ALA A 85 6.79 -3.01 -8.57
N ALA A 86 7.39 -3.61 -7.53
CA ALA A 86 7.57 -2.95 -6.23
C ALA A 86 8.41 -1.67 -6.34
N GLY A 87 9.51 -1.71 -7.11
CA GLY A 87 10.33 -0.53 -7.38
C GLY A 87 9.56 0.59 -8.09
N LEU A 88 8.70 0.26 -9.05
CA LEU A 88 7.81 1.22 -9.71
C LEU A 88 6.82 1.87 -8.73
N ALA A 89 6.24 1.09 -7.83
CA ALA A 89 5.36 1.63 -6.78
C ALA A 89 6.12 2.58 -5.83
N MET A 90 7.35 2.22 -5.44
CA MET A 90 8.21 3.08 -4.63
C MET A 90 8.55 4.39 -5.34
N LEU A 91 8.89 4.32 -6.64
CA LEU A 91 9.20 5.48 -7.47
C LEU A 91 7.98 6.40 -7.65
N ALA A 92 6.82 5.82 -8.00
CA ALA A 92 5.58 6.58 -8.20
C ALA A 92 5.16 7.33 -6.93
N ALA A 93 5.32 6.71 -5.75
CA ALA A 93 5.10 7.35 -4.46
C ALA A 93 6.16 8.43 -4.17
N ALA A 94 7.43 8.16 -4.48
CA ALA A 94 8.53 9.13 -4.32
C ALA A 94 8.29 10.44 -5.04
N GLN A 95 7.90 10.36 -6.32
CA GLN A 95 7.64 11.53 -7.16
C GLN A 95 6.52 12.42 -6.62
N ARG A 96 5.63 11.87 -5.79
CA ARG A 96 4.51 12.57 -5.15
C ARG A 96 4.79 12.95 -3.69
N ASN A 97 6.01 12.73 -3.21
CA ASN A 97 6.40 12.90 -1.80
C ASN A 97 5.54 12.08 -0.82
N ILE A 98 5.00 10.94 -1.26
CA ILE A 98 4.18 10.06 -0.42
C ILE A 98 5.13 9.07 0.28
N PRO A 99 5.09 8.96 1.62
CA PRO A 99 5.90 8.01 2.37
C PRO A 99 5.52 6.57 2.04
N VAL A 100 6.53 5.70 1.99
CA VAL A 100 6.38 4.27 1.67
C VAL A 100 6.74 3.44 2.88
N ALA A 101 5.93 2.44 3.20
CA ALA A 101 6.22 1.42 4.19
C ALA A 101 6.27 0.03 3.55
N LEU A 102 7.28 -0.77 3.91
CA LEU A 102 7.43 -2.14 3.41
C LEU A 102 6.99 -3.14 4.48
N HIS A 103 6.11 -4.05 4.11
CA HIS A 103 5.53 -5.05 5.00
C HIS A 103 5.81 -6.46 4.51
N THR A 104 6.18 -7.35 5.42
CA THR A 104 6.35 -8.77 5.09
C THR A 104 5.00 -9.49 5.07
N PRO A 105 4.85 -10.59 4.33
CA PRO A 105 3.62 -11.40 4.36
C PRO A 105 3.26 -11.84 5.78
N THR A 106 4.26 -12.19 6.60
CA THR A 106 4.07 -12.60 7.99
C THR A 106 3.54 -11.45 8.84
N GLU A 107 4.03 -10.23 8.65
CA GLU A 107 3.53 -9.04 9.36
C GLU A 107 2.08 -8.73 8.98
N ALA A 108 1.73 -8.85 7.70
CA ALA A 108 0.35 -8.66 7.25
C ALA A 108 -0.59 -9.70 7.88
N LYS A 109 -0.20 -10.98 7.85
CA LYS A 109 -0.95 -12.07 8.48
C LYS A 109 -1.12 -11.88 9.99
N LEU A 110 -0.05 -11.52 10.70
CA LEU A 110 -0.08 -11.24 12.13
C LEU A 110 -1.02 -10.08 12.46
N ALA A 111 -0.92 -8.96 11.73
CA ALA A 111 -1.74 -7.78 11.98
C ALA A 111 -3.24 -8.03 11.79
N ILE A 112 -3.59 -8.90 10.85
CA ILE A 112 -5.00 -9.14 10.47
C ILE A 112 -5.62 -10.28 11.25
N THR A 113 -4.87 -11.36 11.50
CA THR A 113 -5.41 -12.61 12.04
C THR A 113 -4.88 -12.95 13.43
N GLY A 114 -3.84 -12.25 13.91
CA GLY A 114 -3.10 -12.63 15.12
C GLY A 114 -2.14 -13.81 14.92
N ASN A 115 -2.06 -14.40 13.72
CA ASN A 115 -1.24 -15.56 13.42
C ASN A 115 -0.43 -15.36 12.11
N GLY A 116 0.89 -15.34 12.21
CA GLY A 116 1.79 -15.16 11.06
C GLY A 116 1.79 -16.34 10.06
N GLN A 117 1.27 -17.50 10.48
CA GLN A 117 1.12 -18.69 9.66
C GLN A 117 -0.31 -18.86 9.12
N ALA A 118 -1.16 -17.84 9.22
CA ALA A 118 -2.52 -17.92 8.71
C ALA A 118 -2.56 -18.25 7.21
N GLN A 119 -3.55 -19.06 6.85
CA GLN A 119 -3.86 -19.40 5.46
C GLN A 119 -4.48 -18.19 4.74
N LYS A 120 -4.28 -18.11 3.42
CA LYS A 120 -4.76 -16.97 2.60
C LYS A 120 -6.25 -16.70 2.79
N ILE A 121 -7.08 -17.75 2.77
CA ILE A 121 -8.54 -17.62 2.98
C ILE A 121 -8.92 -17.02 4.36
N GLN A 122 -8.09 -17.24 5.39
CA GLN A 122 -8.34 -16.66 6.71
C GLN A 122 -8.06 -15.16 6.70
N VAL A 123 -7.02 -14.73 6.00
CA VAL A 123 -6.70 -13.32 5.78
C VAL A 123 -7.84 -12.64 5.02
N GLU A 124 -8.30 -13.21 3.90
CA GLU A 124 -9.38 -12.64 3.08
C GLU A 124 -10.69 -12.46 3.86
N ARG A 125 -11.07 -13.46 4.68
CA ARG A 125 -12.24 -13.38 5.58
C ARG A 125 -12.09 -12.27 6.61
N MET A 126 -10.89 -12.13 7.19
CA MET A 126 -10.63 -11.10 8.18
C MET A 126 -10.62 -9.70 7.56
N VAL A 127 -10.05 -9.52 6.36
CA VAL A 127 -10.14 -8.27 5.60
C VAL A 127 -11.60 -7.88 5.36
N THR A 128 -12.41 -8.83 4.92
CA THR A 128 -13.86 -8.65 4.71
C THR A 128 -14.55 -8.17 5.98
N ARG A 129 -14.25 -8.80 7.12
CA ARG A 129 -14.82 -8.45 8.43
C ARG A 129 -14.34 -7.08 8.93
N ILE A 130 -13.05 -6.80 8.86
CA ILE A 130 -12.43 -5.56 9.36
C ILE A 130 -12.96 -4.35 8.60
N LEU A 131 -13.11 -4.47 7.29
CA LEU A 131 -13.60 -3.40 6.42
C LEU A 131 -15.12 -3.41 6.24
N ASN A 132 -15.84 -4.30 6.94
CA ASN A 132 -17.29 -4.47 6.87
C ASN A 132 -17.82 -4.61 5.42
N LEU A 133 -17.11 -5.40 4.61
CA LEU A 133 -17.47 -5.66 3.22
C LEU A 133 -18.63 -6.67 3.15
N THR A 134 -19.59 -6.43 2.25
CA THR A 134 -20.73 -7.33 2.04
C THR A 134 -20.34 -8.63 1.33
N LYS A 135 -19.22 -8.63 0.61
CA LYS A 135 -18.66 -9.78 -0.10
C LYS A 135 -17.14 -9.79 0.06
N MET A 136 -16.55 -10.98 -0.06
CA MET A 136 -15.09 -11.09 -0.12
C MET A 136 -14.55 -10.30 -1.32
N PRO A 137 -13.46 -9.54 -1.15
CA PRO A 137 -12.84 -8.80 -2.25
C PRO A 137 -12.31 -9.78 -3.29
N THR A 138 -12.74 -9.59 -4.54
CA THR A 138 -12.27 -10.34 -5.69
C THR A 138 -11.69 -9.39 -6.73
N PRO A 139 -10.59 -9.78 -7.42
CA PRO A 139 -9.88 -11.06 -7.30
C PRO A 139 -8.91 -11.12 -6.10
N ALA A 140 -8.27 -12.27 -5.81
CA ALA A 140 -7.46 -12.47 -4.59
C ALA A 140 -6.39 -11.38 -4.31
N ASP A 141 -5.70 -10.84 -5.32
CA ASP A 141 -4.70 -9.78 -5.15
C ASP A 141 -5.30 -8.47 -4.57
N ALA A 142 -6.61 -8.28 -4.77
CA ALA A 142 -7.40 -7.20 -4.17
C ALA A 142 -7.41 -7.31 -2.63
N ALA A 143 -7.54 -8.55 -2.12
CA ALA A 143 -7.55 -8.82 -0.69
C ALA A 143 -6.17 -8.62 -0.06
N ASP A 144 -5.11 -9.05 -0.76
CA ASP A 144 -3.72 -8.90 -0.31
C ASP A 144 -3.32 -7.42 -0.24
N ALA A 145 -3.72 -6.61 -1.23
CA ALA A 145 -3.48 -5.17 -1.20
C ALA A 145 -4.22 -4.47 -0.04
N LEU A 146 -5.48 -4.83 0.22
CA LEU A 146 -6.23 -4.32 1.39
C LEU A 146 -5.61 -4.79 2.71
N ALA A 147 -5.12 -6.03 2.76
CA ALA A 147 -4.42 -6.58 3.91
C ALA A 147 -3.16 -5.76 4.26
N LEU A 148 -2.37 -5.36 3.26
CA LEU A 148 -1.19 -4.51 3.47
C LEU A 148 -1.56 -3.12 3.99
N ALA A 149 -2.65 -2.54 3.49
CA ALA A 149 -3.14 -1.25 3.98
C ALA A 149 -3.63 -1.34 5.44
N ILE A 150 -4.36 -2.41 5.79
CA ILE A 150 -4.79 -2.69 7.17
C ILE A 150 -3.58 -2.92 8.09
N CYS A 151 -2.59 -3.70 7.63
CA CYS A 151 -1.36 -3.97 8.38
C CYS A 151 -0.64 -2.66 8.75
N HIS A 152 -0.57 -1.73 7.79
CA HIS A 152 0.00 -0.41 8.02
C HIS A 152 -0.82 0.40 9.03
N ALA A 153 -2.15 0.39 8.91
CA ALA A 153 -3.04 1.14 9.79
C ALA A 153 -3.06 0.66 11.25
N LEU A 154 -2.94 -0.66 11.48
CA LEU A 154 -3.03 -1.28 12.81
C LEU A 154 -1.70 -1.32 13.55
N ARG A 155 -0.59 -0.93 12.91
CA ARG A 155 0.73 -0.93 13.52
C ARG A 155 0.78 0.10 14.67
N PRO A 156 1.37 -0.21 15.83
CA PRO A 156 1.44 0.72 16.95
C PRO A 156 2.15 2.03 16.57
N ALA A 157 1.55 3.17 16.95
CA ALA A 157 2.19 4.47 16.84
C ALA A 157 3.51 4.45 17.64
N GLY A 158 4.62 4.79 17.00
CA GLY A 158 5.96 4.71 17.61
C GLY A 158 6.77 3.46 17.28
N ALA A 159 6.20 2.46 16.58
CA ALA A 159 7.00 1.40 15.93
C ALA A 159 7.74 1.90 14.67
N LEU A 160 7.73 3.22 14.44
CA LEU A 160 8.47 3.92 13.41
C LEU A 160 9.95 3.95 13.79
N GLN A 161 10.71 3.00 13.26
CA GLN A 161 11.70 3.47 12.30
C GLN A 161 11.01 3.32 10.95
N GLY A 162 10.62 4.46 10.36
CA GLY A 162 9.84 4.51 9.15
C GLY A 162 10.43 3.70 8.00
N GLY A 163 9.69 3.63 6.91
CA GLY A 163 10.29 3.22 5.64
C GLY A 163 11.59 3.98 5.46
N GLU A 164 12.59 3.34 4.86
CA GLU A 164 14.01 3.74 4.85
C GLU A 164 14.23 5.27 4.79
N ARG A 165 13.39 6.03 4.08
CA ARG A 165 13.36 7.51 4.09
C ARG A 165 13.48 8.14 5.49
N GLU A 166 12.66 7.78 6.46
CA GLU A 166 12.65 8.42 7.79
C GLU A 166 13.95 8.17 8.59
N GLN A 167 14.58 7.02 8.36
CA GLN A 167 15.87 6.66 8.96
C GLN A 167 17.03 7.47 8.34
N HIS A 168 16.87 7.97 7.12
CA HIS A 168 17.86 8.77 6.41
C HIS A 168 17.64 10.30 6.51
N LEU A 169 16.55 10.76 7.16
CA LEU A 169 16.30 12.19 7.34
C LEU A 169 17.11 12.75 8.51
N THR A 170 17.81 13.85 8.27
CA THR A 170 18.43 14.65 9.34
C THR A 170 17.35 15.22 10.28
N PRO A 171 17.69 15.56 11.54
CA PRO A 171 16.72 16.12 12.49
C PRO A 171 15.96 17.34 11.95
N ALA A 172 16.62 18.20 11.18
CA ALA A 172 16.01 19.37 10.55
C ALA A 172 15.02 19.00 9.44
N GLN A 173 15.32 17.97 8.66
CA GLN A 173 14.44 17.48 7.59
C GLN A 173 13.18 16.80 8.14
N ARG A 174 13.28 16.12 9.29
CA ARG A 174 12.11 15.58 10.01
C ARG A 174 11.16 16.68 10.47
N GLN A 175 11.69 17.72 11.12
CA GLN A 175 10.89 18.86 11.57
C GLN A 175 10.20 19.60 10.41
N TRP A 176 10.88 19.74 9.27
CA TRP A 176 10.29 20.36 8.09
C TRP A 176 9.19 19.48 7.45
N ALA A 177 9.39 18.16 7.37
CA ALA A 177 8.39 17.23 6.86
C ALA A 177 7.11 17.21 7.72
N GLU A 178 7.25 17.21 9.04
CA GLU A 178 6.13 17.30 9.99
C GLU A 178 5.35 18.61 9.79
N ALA A 179 6.06 19.74 9.71
CA ALA A 179 5.44 21.05 9.47
C ALA A 179 4.71 21.13 8.12
N ALA A 180 5.29 20.57 7.05
CA ALA A 180 4.70 20.52 5.72
C ALA A 180 3.43 19.65 5.68
N GLN A 181 3.42 18.49 6.34
CA GLN A 181 2.24 17.63 6.46
C GLN A 181 1.08 18.33 7.19
N HIS A 182 1.38 19.09 8.25
CA HIS A 182 0.38 19.90 8.96
C HIS A 182 -0.21 21.03 8.10
N MET A 183 0.60 21.68 7.25
CA MET A 183 0.13 22.72 6.34
C MET A 183 -0.74 22.16 5.21
N THR A 184 -0.34 21.05 4.58
CA THR A 184 -1.11 20.41 3.51
C THR A 184 -2.47 19.91 4.01
N ARG A 185 -2.53 19.33 5.22
CA ARG A 185 -3.80 18.93 5.87
C ARG A 185 -4.75 20.09 6.12
N ARG A 186 -4.24 21.25 6.55
CA ARG A 186 -5.04 22.47 6.75
C ARG A 186 -5.65 22.99 5.46
N ARG A 187 -4.90 22.91 4.35
CA ARG A 187 -5.34 23.40 3.04
C ARG A 187 -6.41 22.51 2.42
N ILE A 188 -6.26 21.19 2.48
CA ILE A 188 -7.24 20.22 1.93
C ILE A 188 -8.56 20.24 2.72
N ASN A 189 -8.52 20.41 4.06
CA ASN A 189 -9.74 20.55 4.86
C ASN A 189 -10.46 21.89 4.64
N HIS A 190 -9.75 22.94 4.20
CA HIS A 190 -10.36 24.21 3.83
C HIS A 190 -11.13 24.10 2.50
N ASP A 191 -10.57 23.41 1.51
CA ASP A 191 -11.20 23.23 0.18
C ASP A 191 -12.37 22.23 0.17
N ARG A 192 -12.50 21.37 1.19
CA ARG A 192 -13.64 20.43 1.34
C ARG A 192 -14.82 20.99 2.17
N GLY A 193 -14.70 22.24 2.65
CA GLY A 193 -15.67 22.91 3.51
C GLY A 193 -16.53 23.99 2.82
N MET A 194 -16.56 24.02 1.50
CA MET A 194 -17.46 24.88 0.69
C MET A 194 -18.37 24.02 -0.19
#